data_AF-A0A914UFY2-F1
#
_entry.id   AF-A0A914UFY2-F1
#
_cell.length_a   1.000
_cell.length_b   1.000
_cell.length_c   1.000
_cell.angle_alpha   90.00
_cell.angle_beta   90.00
_cell.angle_gamma   90.00
#
_symmetry.space_group_name_H-M   'P 1'
#
loop_
_entity.id
_entity.type
_entity.pdbx_description
1 polymer ?
#
loop_
_entity_poly.entity_id
_entity_poly.type
_entity_poly.pdbx_seq_one_letter_code
_entity_poly.pdbx_strand_id
1 'polypeptide(L)' 'NYSSYEQAQAGIRHSDFSIPIIQNGKIRIQFAGEATHDRIFQTAVGAFLSGRRESDRILNDLKK' A
#
# COMPACT_ATOMS: atom_id res chain seq x y z
N ASN A 1 -16.27 -3.62 5.39
CA ASN A 1 -15.20 -2.98 4.61
C ASN A 1 -15.66 -1.60 4.21
N TYR A 2 -14.99 -0.56 4.71
CA TYR A 2 -15.26 0.83 4.35
C TYR A 2 -14.52 1.13 3.05
N SER A 3 -15.20 1.63 2.02
CA SER A 3 -14.63 2.14 0.78
C SER A 3 -15.42 3.37 0.38
N SER A 4 -14.78 4.38 -0.20
CA SER A 4 -15.54 5.52 -0.73
C SER A 4 -16.45 5.07 -1.88
N TYR A 5 -17.52 5.82 -2.14
CA TYR A 5 -18.42 5.54 -3.25
C TYR A 5 -17.67 5.48 -4.59
N GLU A 6 -16.81 6.46 -4.84
CA GLU A 6 -15.96 6.53 -6.04
C GLU A 6 -15.02 5.32 -6.17
N GLN A 7 -14.39 4.92 -5.05
CA GLN A 7 -13.50 3.75 -5.03
C GLN A 7 -14.27 2.46 -5.33
N ALA A 8 -15.47 2.30 -4.76
CA ALA A 8 -16.33 1.15 -5.00
C ALA A 8 -16.83 1.10 -6.46
N GLN A 9 -17.24 2.24 -7.01
CA GLN A 9 -17.67 2.34 -8.41
C GLN A 9 -16.52 2.02 -9.38
N ALA A 10 -15.30 2.43 -9.05
CA ALA A 10 -14.09 2.12 -9.82
C ALA A 10 -13.60 0.67 -9.64
N GLY A 11 -14.20 -0.12 -8.74
CA GLY A 11 -13.76 -1.49 -8.43
C GLY A 11 -12.37 -1.56 -7.79
N ILE A 12 -11.92 -0.47 -7.17
CA ILE A 12 -10.57 -0.36 -6.59
C ILE A 12 -10.57 -0.94 -5.18
N ARG A 13 -9.66 -1.86 -4.92
CA ARG A 13 -9.43 -2.41 -3.58
C ARG A 13 -8.36 -1.60 -2.89
N HIS A 14 -8.39 -1.57 -1.56
CA HIS A 14 -7.32 -0.95 -0.79
C HIS A 14 -5.93 -1.55 -1.00
N SER A 15 -5.86 -2.85 -1.31
CA SER A 15 -4.59 -3.48 -1.71
C SER A 15 -3.99 -2.81 -2.94
N ASP A 16 -4.82 -2.27 -3.82
CA ASP A 16 -4.37 -1.64 -5.05
C ASP A 16 -3.70 -0.28 -4.76
N PHE A 17 -4.03 0.38 -3.64
CA PHE A 17 -3.30 1.55 -3.14
C PHE A 17 -1.88 1.22 -2.64
N SER A 18 -1.56 -0.06 -2.42
CA SER A 18 -0.19 -0.47 -2.04
C SER A 18 0.71 -0.75 -3.23
N ILE A 19 0.22 -0.61 -4.46
CA ILE A 19 1.00 -0.85 -5.68
C ILE A 19 2.03 0.29 -5.84
N PRO A 20 3.33 -0.02 -5.89
CA PRO A 20 4.37 1.01 -5.99
C PRO A 20 4.46 1.58 -7.41
N ILE A 21 4.99 2.80 -7.52
CA ILE A 21 5.41 3.36 -8.81
C ILE A 21 6.83 2.89 -9.10
N ILE A 22 6.97 2.16 -10.20
CA ILE A 22 8.23 1.58 -10.67
C ILE A 22 8.71 2.37 -11.89
N GLN A 23 9.98 2.77 -11.89
CA GLN A 23 10.63 3.42 -13.03
C GLN A 23 11.98 2.78 -13.29
N ASN A 24 12.22 2.36 -14.53
CA ASN A 24 13.45 1.69 -14.96
C ASN A 24 13.77 0.44 -14.12
N GLY A 25 12.74 -0.36 -13.80
CA GLY A 25 12.88 -1.58 -13.01
C GLY A 25 13.19 -1.38 -11.52
N LYS A 26 13.24 -0.13 -11.04
CA LYS A 26 13.47 0.23 -9.64
C LYS A 26 12.24 0.90 -9.04
N ILE A 27 11.98 0.64 -7.76
CA ILE A 27 10.89 1.29 -7.05
C ILE A 27 11.26 2.75 -6.78
N ARG A 28 10.37 3.68 -7.10
CA ARG A 28 10.56 5.13 -6.87
C ARG A 28 9.65 5.69 -5.80
N ILE A 29 8.39 5.26 -5.79
CA ILE A 29 7.40 5.72 -4.83
C ILE A 29 6.65 4.51 -4.27
N GLN A 30 6.49 4.49 -2.95
CA GLN A 30 5.75 3.49 -2.20
C GLN A 30 4.68 4.14 -1.36
N PHE A 31 3.65 3.35 -1.05
CA PHE A 31 2.47 3.81 -0.33
C PHE A 31 2.26 2.93 0.91
N ALA A 32 2.22 3.60 2.05
CA ALA A 32 1.89 3.02 3.35
C ALA A 32 0.79 3.88 4.01
N GLY A 33 0.30 3.41 5.15
CA GLY A 33 -0.77 4.06 5.90
C GLY A 33 -2.03 3.21 5.94
N GLU A 34 -2.96 3.59 6.81
CA GLU A 34 -4.15 2.80 7.13
C GLU A 34 -5.03 2.43 5.93
N ALA A 35 -5.00 3.24 4.87
CA ALA A 35 -5.76 2.99 3.65
C ALA A 35 -5.13 1.93 2.74
N THR A 36 -3.90 1.50 3.01
CA THR A 36 -3.08 0.63 2.14
C THR A 36 -2.90 -0.78 2.68
N HIS A 37 -3.43 -1.08 3.87
CA HIS A 37 -3.51 -2.46 4.35
C HIS A 37 -4.59 -3.21 3.55
N ASP A 38 -4.53 -4.53 3.43
CA ASP A 38 -5.50 -5.33 2.67
C ASP A 38 -6.82 -5.62 3.41
N ARG A 39 -6.82 -5.58 4.75
CA ARG A 39 -7.94 -6.02 5.62
C ARG A 39 -8.17 -5.14 6.86
N ILE A 40 -7.16 -4.40 7.31
CA ILE A 40 -7.19 -3.64 8.56
C ILE A 40 -7.13 -2.14 8.25
N PHE A 41 -8.29 -1.56 7.98
CA PHE A 41 -8.44 -0.16 7.57
C PHE A 41 -8.71 0.75 8.75
N GLN A 42 -8.39 2.05 8.61
CA GLN A 42 -8.76 3.09 9.57
C GLN A 42 -8.31 2.79 11.02
N THR A 43 -7.17 2.10 11.16
CA THR A 43 -6.58 1.79 12.46
C THR A 43 -5.09 2.09 12.46
N ALA A 44 -4.58 2.46 13.64
CA ALA A 44 -3.15 2.64 13.87
C ALA A 44 -2.36 1.35 13.60
N VAL A 45 -2.91 0.18 13.92
CA VAL A 45 -2.27 -1.12 13.66
C VAL A 45 -2.13 -1.37 12.15
N GLY A 46 -3.17 -1.08 11.37
CA GLY A 46 -3.12 -1.17 9.91
C GLY A 46 -2.05 -0.25 9.30
N ALA A 47 -1.97 1.00 9.79
CA ALA A 47 -0.92 1.93 9.39
C ALA A 47 0.49 1.38 9.73
N PHE A 48 0.70 0.89 10.95
CA PHE A 48 1.98 0.31 11.37
C PHE A 48 2.39 -0.89 10.52
N LEU A 49 1.49 -1.87 10.32
CA LEU A 49 1.77 -3.07 9.56
C LEU A 49 2.05 -2.77 8.07
N SER A 50 1.31 -1.82 7.48
CA SER A 50 1.58 -1.36 6.12
C SER A 50 2.95 -0.68 5.99
N GLY A 51 3.35 0.13 6.98
CA GLY A 51 4.68 0.73 7.02
C GLY A 51 5.80 -0.31 7.09
N ARG A 52 5.65 -1.34 7.93
CA ARG A 52 6.60 -2.45 8.00
C ARG A 52 6.73 -3.18 6.66
N ARG A 53 5.61 -3.45 5.98
CA ARG A 53 5.58 -4.10 4.67
C ARG A 53 6.36 -3.29 3.62
N GLU A 54 6.17 -1.97 3.56
CA GLU A 54 6.91 -1.13 2.61
C GLU A 54 8.40 -1.02 2.97
N SER A 55 8.76 -1.01 4.26
CA SER A 55 10.17 -1.08 4.68
C SER A 55 10.87 -2.36 4.20
N ASP A 56 10.22 -3.52 4.35
CA ASP A 56 10.76 -4.79 3.85
C ASP A 56 10.91 -4.77 2.32
N ARG A 57 9.94 -4.16 1.62
CA ARG A 57 9.97 -3.99 0.16
C ARG A 57 11.12 -3.09 -0.30
N ILE A 58 11.38 -1.98 0.39
CA ILE A 58 12.56 -1.11 0.15
C ILE A 58 13.85 -1.92 0.27
N LEU A 59 14.00 -2.64 1.38
CA LEU A 59 15.23 -3.41 1.64
C LEU A 59 15.48 -4.45 0.53
N ASN A 60 14.42 -5.10 0.06
CA ASN A 60 14.51 -6.06 -1.03
C ASN A 60 14.83 -5.41 -2.39
N ASP A 61 14.29 -4.22 -2.69
CA ASP A 61 14.59 -3.51 -3.94
C ASP A 61 16.03 -2.98 -3.99
N LEU A 62 16.58 -2.56 -2.85
CA LEU A 62 17.97 -2.12 -2.71
C LEU A 62 18.99 -3.27 -2.85
N LYS A 63 18.59 -4.50 -2.52
CA LYS A 63 19.43 -5.70 -2.64
C LYS A 63 19.46 -6.28 -4.06
N LYS A 64 18.59 -5.82 -4.97
CA LYS A 64 18.56 -6.22 -6.38
C LYS A 64 19.54 -5.40 -7.21
#